data_AF-A0A2P6N6S9-F1
#
_entry.id   AF-A0A2P6N6S9-F1
#
_cell.length_a   1.000
_cell.length_b   1.000
_cell.length_c   1.000
_cell.angle_alpha   90.00
_cell.angle_beta   90.00
_cell.angle_gamma   90.00
#
_symmetry.space_group_name_H-M   'P 1'
#
loop_
_entity.id
_entity.type
_entity.pdbx_description
1 polymer ?
#
loop_
_entity_poly.entity_id
_entity_poly.type
_entity_poly.pdbx_seq_one_letter_code
_entity_poly.pdbx_strand_id
1 'polypeptide(L)'
;MRKPIKLQTSVLLLVCYIWCLCDAFRYGDVVRMSRRSQTKQGGSDWIDITAQYCPKFRMRSTVNLLIDSETEFANSDLSKEVKMSFAFDDRQLLVPYLSVSSKEGVYLESIEFKFSFSEDKVVEVDWTTHYSRPQELREPPKTVYVHYDWYEHSQKHTDFARDLFLVLNFLFIGVYVLYLSTDIMRER
;
A
#
# COMPACT_ATOMS: atom_id res chain seq x y z
N MET A 1 -34.73 -32.03 25.54
CA MET A 1 -34.13 -30.68 25.55
C MET A 1 -32.87 -30.67 24.70
N ARG A 2 -32.92 -30.18 23.45
CA ARG A 2 -31.74 -30.05 22.58
C ARG A 2 -31.12 -28.66 22.79
N LYS A 3 -29.86 -28.61 23.23
CA LYS A 3 -29.15 -27.35 23.54
C LYS A 3 -28.78 -26.60 22.24
N PRO A 4 -29.20 -25.33 22.04
CA PRO A 4 -28.93 -24.55 20.82
C PRO A 4 -27.55 -23.85 20.84
N ILE A 5 -26.51 -24.52 21.34
CA ILE A 5 -25.21 -23.87 21.62
C ILE A 5 -24.31 -23.73 20.37
N LYS A 6 -24.52 -24.55 19.33
CA LYS A 6 -23.67 -24.55 18.12
C LYS A 6 -23.89 -23.36 17.18
N LEU A 7 -25.08 -22.75 17.20
CA LEU A 7 -25.39 -21.63 16.29
C LEU A 7 -24.77 -20.32 16.80
N GLN A 8 -24.76 -20.11 18.12
CA GLN A 8 -24.24 -18.88 18.73
C GLN A 8 -22.72 -18.76 18.62
N THR A 9 -21.98 -19.86 18.74
CA THR A 9 -20.51 -19.85 18.56
C THR A 9 -20.10 -19.63 17.11
N SER A 10 -20.87 -20.16 16.14
CA SER A 10 -20.63 -19.95 14.72
C SER A 10 -20.87 -18.51 14.29
N VAL A 11 -21.92 -17.85 14.81
CA VAL A 11 -22.21 -16.44 14.53
C VAL A 11 -21.13 -15.53 15.14
N LEU A 12 -20.67 -15.83 16.36
CA LEU A 12 -19.60 -15.05 17.00
C LEU A 12 -18.28 -15.14 16.22
N LEU A 13 -17.92 -16.33 15.73
CA LEU A 13 -16.73 -16.51 14.89
C LEU A 13 -16.86 -15.80 13.53
N LEU A 14 -18.05 -15.79 12.94
CA LEU A 14 -18.34 -15.04 11.71
C LEU A 14 -18.20 -13.53 11.94
N VAL A 15 -18.73 -13.01 13.06
CA VAL A 15 -18.61 -11.58 13.40
C VAL A 15 -17.16 -11.18 13.66
N CYS A 16 -16.37 -12.00 14.37
CA CYS A 16 -14.94 -11.78 14.55
C CYS A 16 -14.17 -11.81 13.21
N TYR A 17 -14.54 -12.72 12.31
CA TYR A 17 -13.94 -12.80 10.97
C TYR A 17 -14.25 -11.54 10.14
N ILE A 18 -15.50 -11.04 10.19
CA ILE A 18 -15.91 -9.82 9.49
C ILE A 18 -15.21 -8.58 10.06
N TRP A 19 -15.04 -8.51 11.39
CA TRP A 19 -14.33 -7.38 12.02
C TRP A 19 -12.85 -7.32 11.65
N CYS A 20 -12.19 -8.46 11.43
CA CYS A 20 -10.81 -8.47 10.93
C CYS A 20 -10.68 -8.02 9.46
N LEU A 21 -11.76 -7.95 8.69
CA LEU A 21 -11.73 -7.54 7.28
C LEU A 21 -11.89 -6.01 7.10
N CYS A 22 -12.24 -5.27 8.16
CA CYS A 22 -12.41 -3.82 8.14
C CYS A 22 -11.10 -3.10 8.44
N ASP A 23 -10.14 -3.17 7.51
CA ASP A 23 -9.11 -2.15 7.40
C ASP A 23 -9.39 -1.34 6.13
N ALA A 24 -9.97 -0.17 6.33
CA ALA A 24 -10.49 0.71 5.29
C ALA A 24 -10.05 2.13 5.61
N PHE A 25 -9.23 2.72 4.74
CA PHE A 25 -8.73 4.06 4.88
C PHE A 25 -9.85 5.08 4.70
N ARG A 26 -9.92 6.03 5.63
CA ARG A 26 -10.78 7.20 5.52
C ARG A 26 -10.00 8.37 4.96
N TYR A 27 -10.72 9.33 4.39
CA TYR A 27 -10.13 10.56 3.90
C TYR A 27 -9.26 11.23 4.98
N GLY A 28 -7.99 11.50 4.67
CA GLY A 28 -7.04 12.13 5.58
C GLY A 28 -6.30 11.18 6.53
N ASP A 29 -6.63 9.88 6.53
CA ASP A 29 -5.90 8.89 7.32
C ASP A 29 -4.44 8.80 6.85
N VAL A 30 -3.53 8.58 7.79
CA VAL A 30 -2.10 8.48 7.49
C VAL A 30 -1.80 7.10 6.91
N VAL A 31 -1.29 7.08 5.69
CA VAL A 31 -0.79 5.85 5.07
C VAL A 31 0.66 5.68 5.51
N ARG A 32 0.92 4.62 6.28
CA ARG A 32 2.25 4.36 6.82
C ARG A 32 3.27 4.20 5.71
N MET A 33 4.41 4.86 5.88
CA MET A 33 5.53 4.84 4.95
C MET A 33 6.78 4.37 5.69
N SER A 34 7.51 3.45 5.09
CA SER A 34 8.83 3.03 5.54
C SER A 34 9.83 3.24 4.40
N ARG A 35 11.10 3.45 4.74
CA ARG A 35 12.18 3.51 3.76
C ARG A 35 13.32 2.58 4.15
N ARG A 36 14.14 2.24 3.16
CA ARG A 36 15.45 1.64 3.37
C ARG A 36 16.42 2.23 2.36
N SER A 37 17.69 2.28 2.72
CA SER A 37 18.76 2.71 1.83
C SER A 37 19.69 1.55 1.48
N GLN A 38 20.37 1.66 0.35
CA GLN A 38 21.38 0.72 -0.08
C GLN A 38 22.58 1.48 -0.65
N THR A 39 23.76 1.08 -0.21
CA THR A 39 25.05 1.55 -0.72
C THR A 39 25.88 0.38 -1.23
N LYS A 40 27.05 0.68 -1.80
CA LYS A 40 28.04 -0.34 -2.18
C LYS A 40 28.60 -1.13 -0.98
N GLN A 41 28.52 -0.58 0.23
CA GLN A 41 29.08 -1.20 1.44
C GLN A 41 28.04 -2.01 2.23
N GLY A 42 26.75 -1.86 1.93
CA GLY A 42 25.67 -2.56 2.63
C GLY A 42 24.32 -1.86 2.46
N GLY A 43 23.25 -2.54 2.89
CA GLY A 43 21.90 -1.96 2.97
C GLY A 43 21.51 -1.64 4.41
N SER A 44 20.67 -0.64 4.60
CA SER A 44 20.02 -0.37 5.88
C SER A 44 18.80 -1.26 6.04
N ASP A 45 18.38 -1.44 7.30
CA ASP A 45 17.07 -2.00 7.60
C ASP A 45 15.95 -1.02 7.19
N TRP A 46 14.72 -1.54 7.17
CA TRP A 46 13.53 -0.73 6.99
C TRP A 46 13.29 0.13 8.22
N ILE A 47 13.22 1.44 8.00
CA ILE A 47 12.96 2.45 9.02
C ILE A 47 11.60 3.08 8.73
N ASP A 48 10.74 3.12 9.74
CA ASP A 48 9.44 3.75 9.63
C ASP A 48 9.57 5.26 9.69
N ILE A 49 8.85 5.92 8.80
CA ILE A 49 8.89 7.37 8.68
C ILE A 49 7.84 7.97 9.61
N THR A 50 8.19 9.12 10.21
CA THR A 50 7.26 9.83 11.08
C THR A 50 6.01 10.25 10.32
N ALA A 51 4.85 10.08 10.93
CA ALA A 51 3.53 10.32 10.33
C ALA A 51 3.36 11.70 9.66
N GLN A 52 4.14 12.72 10.06
CA GLN A 52 4.14 14.04 9.45
C GLN A 52 4.64 14.04 7.99
N TYR A 53 5.57 13.15 7.65
CA TYR A 53 6.13 13.00 6.31
C TYR A 53 5.45 11.89 5.52
N CYS A 54 4.48 11.20 6.11
CA CYS A 54 3.73 10.14 5.45
C CYS A 54 2.61 10.72 4.57
N PRO A 55 2.26 10.04 3.47
CA PRO A 55 1.11 10.43 2.67
C PRO A 55 -0.19 10.29 3.47
N LYS A 56 -1.15 11.19 3.19
CA LYS A 56 -2.50 11.13 3.77
C LYS A 56 -3.50 10.73 2.70
N PHE A 57 -4.33 9.75 3.00
CA PHE A 57 -5.25 9.12 2.05
C PHE A 57 -6.17 10.16 1.39
N ARG A 58 -6.23 10.13 0.05
CA ARG A 58 -6.98 11.06 -0.80
C ARG A 58 -6.66 12.55 -0.60
N MET A 59 -5.51 12.89 -0.03
CA MET A 59 -5.09 14.27 0.20
C MET A 59 -3.77 14.56 -0.50
N ARG A 60 -3.80 15.50 -1.45
CA ARG A 60 -2.58 16.01 -2.08
C ARG A 60 -1.71 16.68 -1.02
N SER A 61 -0.45 16.28 -0.95
CA SER A 61 0.50 16.85 -0.01
C SER A 61 1.90 16.86 -0.59
N THR A 62 2.73 17.75 -0.06
CA THR A 62 4.14 17.87 -0.44
C THR A 62 4.95 18.00 0.83
N VAL A 63 5.98 17.16 0.97
CA VAL A 63 6.80 17.10 2.17
C VAL A 63 8.28 17.09 1.79
N ASN A 64 9.11 17.65 2.67
CA ASN A 64 10.56 17.63 2.50
C ASN A 64 11.12 16.50 3.34
N LEU A 65 11.49 15.40 2.71
CA LEU A 65 12.06 14.26 3.38
C LEU A 65 13.56 14.49 3.59
N LEU A 66 13.99 14.47 4.85
CA LEU A 66 15.42 14.55 5.18
C LEU A 66 16.10 13.24 4.77
N ILE A 67 17.13 13.35 3.93
CA ILE A 67 18.08 12.26 3.70
C ILE A 67 19.13 12.40 4.81
N ASP A 68 18.94 11.66 5.90
CA ASP A 68 19.88 11.75 7.00
C ASP A 68 21.15 10.97 6.65
N SER A 69 22.07 11.69 6.01
CA SER A 69 23.28 11.12 5.43
C SER A 69 24.30 10.71 6.48
N GLU A 70 24.13 11.09 7.74
CA GLU A 70 25.12 10.86 8.80
C GLU A 70 24.77 9.68 9.71
N THR A 71 23.48 9.42 9.96
CA THR A 71 23.02 8.30 10.79
C THR A 71 22.81 7.02 9.98
N GLU A 72 22.24 7.11 8.78
CA GLU A 72 22.02 5.95 7.89
C GLU A 72 23.29 5.56 7.12
N PHE A 73 24.27 6.46 7.02
CA PHE A 73 25.46 6.29 6.19
C PHE A 73 26.77 6.63 6.90
N ALA A 74 26.80 6.54 8.24
CA ALA A 74 27.94 6.88 9.11
C ALA A 74 29.32 6.32 8.68
N ASN A 75 29.37 5.34 7.77
CA ASN A 75 30.59 4.72 7.25
C ASN A 75 30.76 4.81 5.73
N SER A 76 29.84 5.44 5.00
CA SER A 76 29.90 5.48 3.53
C SER A 76 30.25 6.88 3.05
N ASP A 77 31.38 6.99 2.33
CA ASP A 77 31.68 8.18 1.54
C ASP A 77 30.43 8.63 0.77
N LEU A 78 29.92 9.82 1.08
CA LEU A 78 28.80 10.46 0.38
C LEU A 78 29.09 10.71 -1.12
N SER A 79 30.32 10.43 -1.57
CA SER A 79 30.73 10.39 -2.97
C SER A 79 30.32 9.10 -3.70
N LYS A 80 29.71 8.14 -3.02
CA LYS A 80 29.30 6.85 -3.59
C LYS A 80 27.82 6.85 -3.97
N GLU A 81 27.52 6.00 -4.95
CA GLU A 81 26.17 5.74 -5.45
C GLU A 81 25.27 5.21 -4.32
N VAL A 82 24.26 5.99 -3.96
CA VAL A 82 23.27 5.65 -2.93
C VAL A 82 21.92 5.41 -3.60
N LYS A 83 21.22 4.37 -3.14
CA LYS A 83 19.85 4.05 -3.58
C LYS A 83 18.92 4.01 -2.38
N MET A 84 17.65 4.34 -2.58
CA MET A 84 16.61 4.22 -1.57
C MET A 84 15.38 3.52 -2.12
N SER A 85 14.75 2.69 -1.29
CA SER A 85 13.50 2.01 -1.60
C SER A 85 12.47 2.41 -0.56
N PHE A 86 11.23 2.58 -1.03
CA PHE A 86 10.10 3.01 -0.21
C PHE A 86 9.07 1.90 -0.14
N ALA A 87 8.36 1.85 0.97
CA ALA A 87 7.27 0.92 1.19
C ALA A 87 6.09 1.67 1.82
N PHE A 88 4.89 1.34 1.37
CA PHE A 88 3.64 1.92 1.85
C PHE A 88 2.69 0.83 2.35
N ASP A 89 1.76 1.23 3.21
CA ASP A 89 0.69 0.38 3.74
C ASP A 89 1.23 -0.91 4.38
N ASP A 90 2.02 -0.74 5.44
CA ASP A 90 2.69 -1.84 6.17
C ASP A 90 3.49 -2.78 5.24
N ARG A 91 4.08 -2.20 4.18
CA ARG A 91 4.95 -2.84 3.18
C ARG A 91 4.24 -3.72 2.16
N GLN A 92 2.93 -3.57 2.01
CA GLN A 92 2.18 -4.20 0.92
C GLN A 92 2.56 -3.61 -0.45
N LEU A 93 2.87 -2.30 -0.48
CA LEU A 93 3.18 -1.56 -1.70
C LEU A 93 4.66 -1.17 -1.70
N LEU A 94 5.45 -1.82 -2.54
CA LEU A 94 6.91 -1.67 -2.58
C LEU A 94 7.36 -0.88 -3.81
N VAL A 95 8.07 0.20 -3.57
CA VAL A 95 8.77 0.96 -4.62
C VAL A 95 10.20 0.44 -4.71
N PRO A 96 10.67 0.08 -5.92
CA PRO A 96 12.03 -0.39 -6.13
C PRO A 96 13.07 0.66 -5.77
N TYR A 97 14.33 0.26 -5.75
CA TYR A 97 15.43 1.15 -5.44
C TYR A 97 15.56 2.29 -6.46
N LEU A 98 15.39 3.52 -5.98
CA LEU A 98 15.62 4.77 -6.69
C LEU A 98 17.03 5.27 -6.39
N SER A 99 17.76 5.71 -7.41
CA SER A 99 19.06 6.33 -7.21
C SER A 99 18.87 7.70 -6.55
N VAL A 100 19.65 7.99 -5.52
CA VAL A 100 19.58 9.25 -4.77
C VAL A 100 20.80 10.10 -5.09
N SER A 101 21.97 9.44 -5.14
CA SER A 101 23.21 10.04 -5.60
C SER A 101 23.85 9.12 -6.64
N SER A 102 24.37 9.73 -7.69
CA SER A 102 25.21 9.06 -8.70
C SER A 102 26.64 9.57 -8.61
N LYS A 103 27.59 8.75 -9.06
CA LYS A 103 29.00 9.13 -9.22
C LYS A 103 29.18 10.26 -10.24
N GLU A 104 28.21 10.47 -11.10
CA GLU A 104 28.23 11.46 -12.18
C GLU A 104 27.76 12.86 -11.73
N GLY A 105 27.52 13.06 -10.42
CA GLY A 105 27.03 14.35 -9.88
C GLY A 105 25.54 14.58 -10.13
N VAL A 106 24.79 13.51 -10.44
CA VAL A 106 23.32 13.53 -10.56
C VAL A 106 22.72 13.19 -9.21
N TYR A 107 21.85 14.05 -8.71
CA TYR A 107 21.18 13.88 -7.42
C TYR A 107 19.67 13.87 -7.59
N LEU A 108 18.99 13.13 -6.73
CA LEU A 108 17.53 13.13 -6.67
C LEU A 108 17.05 14.41 -6.00
N GLU A 109 16.25 15.20 -6.73
CA GLU A 109 15.70 16.46 -6.24
C GLU A 109 14.27 16.29 -5.74
N SER A 110 13.44 15.61 -6.55
CA SER A 110 12.06 15.35 -6.18
C SER A 110 11.55 13.99 -6.64
N ILE A 111 10.56 13.49 -5.91
CA ILE A 111 9.82 12.26 -6.20
C ILE A 111 8.34 12.59 -6.19
N GLU A 112 7.63 12.24 -7.24
CA GLU A 112 6.18 12.32 -7.31
C GLU A 112 5.62 10.90 -7.19
N PHE A 113 4.89 10.61 -6.11
CA PHE A 113 4.17 9.36 -5.94
C PHE A 113 2.70 9.56 -6.30
N LYS A 114 2.20 8.71 -7.20
CA LYS A 114 0.80 8.71 -7.65
C LYS A 114 0.14 7.47 -7.10
N PHE A 115 -0.71 7.66 -6.11
CA PHE A 115 -1.47 6.60 -5.47
C PHE A 115 -2.79 6.39 -6.20
N SER A 116 -3.01 5.16 -6.66
CA SER A 116 -4.30 4.71 -7.15
C SER A 116 -5.06 4.06 -6.01
N PHE A 117 -6.25 4.57 -5.70
CA PHE A 117 -7.13 3.97 -4.69
C PHE A 117 -8.41 3.41 -5.32
N SER A 118 -8.88 2.27 -4.83
CA SER A 118 -10.21 1.75 -5.15
C SER A 118 -10.96 1.61 -3.84
N GLU A 119 -12.17 2.18 -3.81
CA GLU A 119 -12.93 2.31 -2.56
C GLU A 119 -12.02 2.89 -1.47
N ASP A 120 -11.92 2.22 -0.32
CA ASP A 120 -11.16 2.68 0.83
C ASP A 120 -9.78 1.99 0.97
N LYS A 121 -9.22 1.51 -0.14
CA LYS A 121 -7.91 0.85 -0.17
C LYS A 121 -6.96 1.45 -1.19
N VAL A 122 -5.68 1.48 -0.83
CA VAL A 122 -4.60 1.82 -1.76
C VAL A 122 -4.28 0.57 -2.58
N VAL A 123 -4.36 0.66 -3.89
CA VAL A 123 -4.21 -0.48 -4.80
C VAL A 123 -2.81 -0.49 -5.42
N GLU A 124 -2.36 0.68 -5.86
CA GLU A 124 -1.13 0.80 -6.63
C GLU A 124 -0.44 2.13 -6.35
N VAL A 125 0.88 2.14 -6.48
CA VAL A 125 1.72 3.33 -6.31
C VAL A 125 2.64 3.43 -7.52
N ASP A 126 2.40 4.43 -8.35
CA ASP A 126 3.32 4.84 -9.39
C ASP A 126 4.26 5.92 -8.86
N TRP A 127 5.45 6.03 -9.46
CA TRP A 127 6.41 7.06 -9.08
C TRP A 127 7.08 7.69 -10.30
N THR A 128 7.33 8.99 -10.22
CA THR A 128 8.16 9.74 -11.16
C THR A 128 9.29 10.39 -10.38
N THR A 129 10.51 10.34 -10.92
CA THR A 129 11.70 10.90 -10.27
C THR A 129 12.23 12.05 -11.10
N HIS A 130 12.58 13.14 -10.43
CA HIS A 130 13.24 14.29 -11.04
C HIS A 130 14.63 14.43 -10.44
N TYR A 131 15.62 14.36 -11.33
CA TYR A 131 17.01 14.46 -10.99
C TYR A 131 17.56 15.83 -11.37
N SER A 132 18.44 16.34 -10.52
CA SER A 132 19.19 17.56 -10.80
C SER A 132 20.16 17.36 -11.95
N ARG A 133 20.44 18.42 -12.72
CA ARG A 133 21.51 18.34 -13.72
C ARG A 133 22.89 18.35 -13.04
N PRO A 134 23.90 17.67 -13.60
CA PRO A 134 25.25 17.59 -13.03
C PRO A 134 25.95 18.93 -12.72
N GLN A 135 25.48 20.05 -13.30
CA GLN A 135 26.07 21.37 -13.12
C GLN A 135 25.37 22.23 -12.06
N GLU A 136 24.18 21.84 -11.60
CA GLU A 136 23.32 22.69 -10.75
C GLU A 136 23.62 22.49 -9.25
N LEU A 137 24.04 21.29 -8.84
CA LEU A 137 24.32 20.96 -7.44
C LEU A 137 25.76 20.46 -7.28
N ARG A 138 26.58 21.21 -6.54
CA ARG A 138 27.96 20.81 -6.17
C ARG A 138 28.00 19.87 -4.97
N GLU A 139 26.93 19.83 -4.19
CA GLU A 139 26.82 19.05 -2.96
C GLU A 139 25.53 18.23 -2.99
N PRO A 140 25.52 17.03 -2.37
CA PRO A 140 24.32 16.20 -2.30
C PRO A 140 23.20 16.93 -1.52
N PRO A 141 21.95 16.87 -1.99
CA PRO A 141 20.83 17.49 -1.30
C PRO A 141 20.58 16.81 0.05
N LYS A 142 20.45 17.62 1.11
CA LYS A 142 20.09 17.13 2.46
C LYS A 142 18.60 16.75 2.56
N THR A 143 17.78 17.28 1.67
CA THR A 143 16.33 17.07 1.64
C THR A 143 15.87 16.75 0.23
N VAL A 144 14.92 15.84 0.09
CA VAL A 144 14.23 15.53 -1.17
C VAL A 144 12.77 15.96 -1.06
N TYR A 145 12.29 16.61 -2.11
CA TYR A 145 10.88 16.98 -2.21
C TYR A 145 10.07 15.75 -2.59
N VAL A 146 9.05 15.43 -1.81
CA VAL A 146 8.16 14.30 -2.08
C VAL A 146 6.75 14.84 -2.27
N HIS A 147 6.20 14.62 -3.45
CA HIS A 147 4.84 14.97 -3.83
C HIS A 147 3.96 13.73 -3.78
N TYR A 148 2.80 13.86 -3.15
CA TYR A 148 1.81 12.79 -3.05
C TYR A 148 0.54 13.21 -3.78
N ASP A 149 0.21 12.45 -4.82
CA ASP A 149 -0.99 12.63 -5.63
C ASP A 149 -1.88 11.40 -5.55
N TRP A 150 -3.20 11.62 -5.61
CA TRP A 150 -4.20 10.57 -5.45
C TRP A 150 -5.14 10.54 -6.63
N TYR A 151 -5.37 9.34 -7.15
CA TYR A 151 -6.23 9.07 -8.29
C TYR A 151 -7.18 7.92 -7.95
N GLU A 152 -8.43 8.08 -8.34
CA GLU A 152 -9.41 7.01 -8.23
C GLU A 152 -9.13 5.97 -9.32
N HIS A 153 -8.85 4.73 -8.90
CA HIS A 153 -8.65 3.62 -9.80
C HIS A 153 -10.01 3.24 -10.39
N SER A 154 -10.24 3.65 -11.64
CA SER A 154 -11.50 3.36 -12.35
C SER A 154 -11.61 1.87 -12.69
N GLN A 155 -12.03 1.04 -11.73
CA GLN A 155 -12.45 -0.34 -11.96
C GLN A 155 -13.74 -0.33 -12.78
N LYS A 156 -13.63 -0.46 -14.11
CA LYS A 156 -14.84 -0.43 -14.97
C LYS A 156 -15.29 -1.75 -15.57
N HIS A 157 -14.57 -2.87 -15.44
CA HIS A 157 -15.01 -4.08 -16.16
C HIS A 157 -14.83 -5.44 -15.49
N THR A 158 -13.97 -5.60 -14.48
CA THR A 158 -13.67 -6.95 -13.92
C THR A 158 -14.61 -7.36 -12.78
N ASP A 159 -15.03 -6.41 -11.95
CA ASP A 159 -15.80 -6.71 -10.72
C ASP A 159 -17.25 -7.12 -11.03
N PHE A 160 -17.84 -6.60 -12.10
CA PHE A 160 -19.19 -6.98 -12.53
C PHE A 160 -19.31 -8.49 -12.83
N ALA A 161 -18.31 -9.07 -13.51
CA ALA A 161 -18.35 -10.48 -13.87
C ALA A 161 -18.20 -11.38 -12.64
N ARG A 162 -17.35 -11.00 -11.68
CA ARG A 162 -17.15 -11.70 -10.42
C ARG A 162 -18.39 -11.62 -9.54
N ASP A 163 -19.00 -10.44 -9.39
CA ASP A 163 -20.19 -10.24 -8.58
C ASP A 163 -21.39 -11.00 -9.15
N LEU A 164 -21.56 -10.97 -10.49
CA LEU A 164 -22.58 -11.77 -11.16
C LEU A 164 -22.37 -13.27 -10.93
N PHE A 165 -21.13 -13.74 -11.00
CA PHE A 165 -20.82 -15.15 -10.76
C PHE A 165 -21.13 -15.58 -9.32
N LEU A 166 -20.85 -14.73 -8.33
CA LEU A 166 -21.17 -14.99 -6.92
C LEU A 166 -22.68 -15.04 -6.71
N VAL A 167 -23.43 -14.06 -7.21
CA VAL A 167 -24.89 -14.02 -7.11
C VAL A 167 -25.53 -15.26 -7.74
N LEU A 168 -25.05 -15.65 -8.93
CA LEU A 168 -25.53 -16.87 -9.60
C LEU A 168 -25.27 -18.12 -8.76
N ASN A 169 -24.08 -18.28 -8.18
CA ASN A 169 -23.76 -19.42 -7.33
C ASN A 169 -24.67 -19.50 -6.10
N PHE A 170 -24.93 -18.37 -5.43
CA PHE A 170 -25.88 -18.33 -4.31
C PHE A 170 -27.30 -18.72 -4.73
N LEU A 171 -27.73 -18.31 -5.92
CA LEU A 171 -29.04 -18.64 -6.48
C LEU A 171 -29.15 -20.15 -6.78
N PHE A 172 -28.12 -20.74 -7.40
CA PHE A 172 -28.08 -22.18 -7.67
C PHE A 172 -28.07 -23.01 -6.38
N ILE A 173 -27.30 -22.61 -5.37
CA ILE A 173 -27.30 -23.28 -4.06
C ILE A 173 -28.68 -23.15 -3.41
N GLY A 174 -29.31 -21.98 -3.45
CA GLY A 174 -30.65 -21.75 -2.92
C GLY A 174 -31.69 -22.66 -3.59
N VAL A 175 -31.67 -22.74 -4.92
CA VAL A 175 -32.56 -23.63 -5.70
C VAL A 175 -32.29 -25.10 -5.37
N TYR A 176 -31.03 -25.50 -5.24
CA TYR A 176 -30.66 -26.87 -4.90
C TYR A 176 -31.13 -27.29 -3.51
N VAL A 177 -31.01 -26.40 -2.53
CA VAL A 177 -31.52 -26.61 -1.16
C VAL A 177 -33.05 -26.71 -1.16
N LEU A 178 -33.74 -25.86 -1.93
CA LEU A 178 -35.19 -25.93 -2.08
C LEU A 178 -35.62 -27.24 -2.76
N TYR A 179 -34.93 -27.66 -3.82
CA TYR A 179 -35.18 -28.92 -4.50
C TYR A 179 -35.06 -30.12 -3.54
N LEU A 180 -33.96 -30.21 -2.80
CA LEU A 180 -33.76 -31.24 -1.78
C LEU A 180 -34.85 -31.21 -0.70
N SER A 181 -35.28 -30.02 -0.27
CA SER A 181 -36.35 -29.90 0.73
C SER A 181 -37.70 -30.40 0.21
N THR A 182 -38.01 -30.18 -1.08
CA THR A 182 -39.24 -30.69 -1.70
C THR A 182 -39.19 -32.19 -1.95
N ASP A 183 -38.01 -32.74 -2.23
CA ASP A 183 -37.81 -34.17 -2.46
C ASP A 183 -37.98 -34.97 -1.16
N ILE A 184 -37.37 -34.50 -0.07
CA ILE A 184 -37.52 -35.08 1.27
C ILE A 184 -38.97 -35.04 1.75
N MET A 185 -39.75 -34.01 1.37
CA MET A 185 -41.18 -33.91 1.71
C MET A 185 -42.07 -34.76 0.80
N ARG A 186 -41.58 -35.24 -0.35
CA ARG A 186 -42.31 -36.11 -1.27
C ARG A 186 -42.12 -37.60 -0.92
N GLU A 187 -40.98 -37.97 -0.35
CA GLU A 187 -40.71 -39.34 0.12
C GLU A 187 -41.34 -39.69 1.49
N ARG A 188 -42.05 -38.74 2.11
CA ARG A 188 -42.69 -38.91 3.42
C ARG A 188 -44.21 -38.91 3.30
#